data_AF-A0A4Y4KBE5-F1
#
_entry.id   AF-A0A4Y4KBE5-F1
#
_cell.length_a   1.000
_cell.length_b   1.000
_cell.length_c   1.000
_cell.angle_alpha   90.00
_cell.angle_beta   90.00
_cell.angle_gamma   90.00
#
_symmetry.space_group_name_H-M   'P 1'
#
loop_
_entity.id
_entity.type
_entity.pdbx_description
1 polymer ?
#
loop_
_entity_poly.entity_id
_entity_poly.type
_entity_poly.pdbx_seq_one_letter_code
_entity_poly.pdbx_strand_id
1 'polypeptide(L)'
;MTVMAGANDACRDSLDTMTPVSVFRAEFEAAMDTLRQALPKTQVYVSSVPDLKRLWSEGRTNALGKQIWKLGICPSMLGDADALDAAATKRRDTVQARVRAYNEVLKEVCAKDHRCRFDNNAVFDYRFGTDQLSHWDWFHPSRDGQARIAEIAYRTVTAKTP
;
A
#
# COMPACT_ATOMS: atom_id res chain seq x y z
N MET A 1 17.04 -5.18 4.07
CA MET A 1 15.74 -5.12 4.78
C MET A 1 14.69 -4.63 3.80
N THR A 2 13.51 -5.23 3.81
CA THR A 2 12.37 -4.83 2.99
C THR A 2 11.34 -4.17 3.91
N VAL A 3 10.86 -2.99 3.52
CA VAL A 3 9.82 -2.24 4.22
C VAL A 3 8.59 -2.15 3.33
N MET A 4 7.45 -2.59 3.87
CA MET A 4 6.13 -2.54 3.24
C MET A 4 5.15 -2.02 4.30
N ALA A 5 4.83 -0.74 4.26
CA ALA A 5 4.01 -0.04 5.26
C ALA A 5 3.06 0.96 4.58
N GLY A 6 2.01 1.40 5.28
CA GLY A 6 1.07 2.42 4.78
C GLY A 6 -0.32 1.89 4.39
N ALA A 7 -0.47 0.59 4.08
CA ALA A 7 -1.79 0.04 3.78
C ALA A 7 -2.70 0.05 5.02
N ASN A 8 -2.20 -0.37 6.19
CA ASN A 8 -2.95 -0.33 7.45
C ASN A 8 -3.18 1.10 7.98
N ASP A 9 -2.38 2.06 7.53
CA ASP A 9 -2.56 3.49 7.83
C ASP A 9 -3.76 4.08 7.08
N ALA A 10 -3.96 3.65 5.83
CA ALA A 10 -5.12 4.01 5.02
C ALA A 10 -6.35 3.16 5.34
N CYS A 11 -6.16 1.87 5.64
CA CYS A 11 -7.24 0.92 5.92
C CYS A 11 -7.73 1.02 7.37
N ARG A 12 -8.53 2.06 7.61
CA ARG A 12 -9.20 2.31 8.89
C ARG A 12 -10.72 2.26 8.74
N ASP A 13 -11.42 2.35 9.87
CA ASP A 13 -12.89 2.33 9.95
C ASP A 13 -13.54 3.49 9.19
N SER A 14 -12.83 4.62 9.09
CA SER A 14 -13.33 5.85 8.47
C SER A 14 -12.19 6.70 7.88
N LEU A 15 -12.53 7.79 7.19
CA LEU A 15 -11.54 8.68 6.57
C LEU A 15 -10.74 9.49 7.60
N ASP A 16 -11.39 9.89 8.70
CA ASP A 16 -10.83 10.69 9.79
C ASP A 16 -9.88 9.89 10.70
N THR A 17 -10.02 8.56 10.71
CA THR A 17 -9.15 7.67 11.49
C THR A 17 -7.89 7.22 10.72
N MET A 18 -7.78 7.53 9.42
CA MET A 18 -6.55 7.31 8.64
C MET A 18 -5.38 8.11 9.21
N THR A 19 -4.20 7.49 9.32
CA THR A 19 -2.99 8.12 9.87
C THR A 19 -2.71 9.45 9.15
N PRO A 20 -2.68 10.62 9.82
CA PRO A 20 -2.36 11.88 9.15
C PRO A 20 -1.02 11.80 8.41
N VAL A 21 -0.91 12.43 7.23
CA VAL A 21 0.32 12.34 6.41
C VAL A 21 1.56 12.83 7.15
N SER A 22 1.40 13.88 7.98
CA SER A 22 2.48 14.38 8.84
C SER A 22 2.91 13.38 9.91
N VAL A 23 1.97 12.65 10.50
CA VAL A 23 2.25 11.60 11.49
C VAL A 23 2.95 10.43 10.81
N PHE A 24 2.43 9.96 9.68
CA PHE A 24 3.05 8.90 8.88
C PHE A 24 4.50 9.24 8.50
N ARG A 25 4.77 10.49 8.11
CA ARG A 25 6.14 10.97 7.86
C ARG A 25 7.01 10.87 9.10
N ALA A 26 6.57 11.46 10.22
CA ALA A 26 7.35 11.48 11.44
C ALA A 26 7.69 10.06 11.93
N GLU A 27 6.71 9.15 11.88
CA GLU A 27 6.90 7.75 12.26
C GLU A 27 7.83 7.00 11.30
N PHE A 28 7.72 7.23 9.99
CA PHE A 28 8.61 6.60 9.02
C PHE A 28 10.05 7.13 9.11
N GLU A 29 10.24 8.43 9.33
CA GLU A 29 11.56 9.03 9.59
C GLU A 29 12.18 8.43 10.86
N ALA A 30 11.42 8.34 11.95
CA ALA A 30 11.89 7.74 13.20
C ALA A 30 12.25 6.24 13.03
N ALA A 31 11.49 5.49 12.24
CA ALA A 31 11.79 4.09 11.94
C ALA A 31 13.10 3.94 11.13
N MET A 32 13.32 4.81 10.15
CA MET A 32 14.56 4.83 9.37
C MET A 32 15.77 5.23 10.24
N ASP A 33 15.63 6.22 11.12
CA ASP A 33 16.69 6.62 12.06
C ASP A 33 17.04 5.47 13.03
N THR A 34 16.03 4.81 13.59
CA THR A 34 16.21 3.64 14.46
C THR A 34 16.95 2.52 13.72
N LEU A 35 16.55 2.23 12.48
CA LEU A 35 17.20 1.24 11.65
C LEU A 35 18.67 1.60 11.37
N ARG A 36 18.98 2.88 11.14
CA ARG A 36 20.35 3.33 10.88
C ARG A 36 21.23 3.27 12.11
N GLN A 37 20.68 3.50 13.29
CA GLN A 37 21.41 3.33 14.56
C GLN A 37 21.73 1.86 14.82
N ALA A 38 20.75 0.96 14.66
CA ALA A 38 20.94 -0.46 14.94
C ALA A 38 21.72 -1.21 13.84
N LEU A 39 21.50 -0.86 12.57
CA LEU A 39 22.02 -1.56 11.40
C LEU A 39 22.56 -0.56 10.34
N PRO A 40 23.66 0.14 10.63
CA PRO A 40 24.12 1.30 9.85
C PRO A 40 24.50 0.99 8.39
N LYS A 41 24.85 -0.26 8.08
CA LYS A 41 25.29 -0.69 6.75
C LYS A 41 24.20 -1.42 5.94
N THR A 42 23.03 -1.68 6.53
CA THR A 42 21.98 -2.47 5.89
C THR A 42 21.36 -1.73 4.70
N GLN A 43 21.31 -2.40 3.54
CA GLN A 43 20.55 -1.94 2.38
C GLN A 43 19.04 -2.05 2.66
N VAL A 44 18.29 -1.04 2.27
CA VAL A 44 16.84 -0.94 2.50
C VAL A 44 16.12 -0.85 1.17
N TYR A 45 15.07 -1.65 1.03
CA TYR A 45 14.10 -1.53 -0.04
C TYR A 45 12.77 -1.08 0.56
N VAL A 46 12.16 -0.06 -0.02
CA VAL A 46 10.85 0.45 0.39
C VAL A 46 9.88 0.25 -0.77
N SER A 47 8.86 -0.57 -0.52
CA SER A 47 7.75 -0.76 -1.46
C SER A 47 6.75 0.37 -1.30
N SER A 48 6.21 0.86 -2.42
CA SER A 48 5.00 1.67 -2.40
C SER A 48 3.81 0.88 -1.86
N VAL A 49 2.88 1.57 -1.20
CA VAL A 49 1.55 1.08 -0.85
C VAL A 49 0.80 0.77 -2.15
N PRO A 50 0.13 -0.39 -2.29
CA PRO A 50 -0.59 -0.75 -3.50
C PRO A 50 -1.84 0.13 -3.74
N ASP A 51 -2.34 0.14 -4.97
CA ASP A 51 -3.57 0.85 -5.34
C ASP A 51 -4.81 0.18 -4.71
N LEU A 52 -5.23 0.68 -3.55
CA LEU A 52 -6.40 0.19 -2.82
C LEU A 52 -7.72 0.43 -3.59
N LYS A 53 -7.79 1.46 -4.44
CA LYS A 53 -8.99 1.72 -5.25
C LYS A 53 -9.08 0.71 -6.40
N ARG A 54 -7.95 0.30 -6.98
CA ARG A 54 -7.90 -0.83 -7.91
C ARG A 54 -8.31 -2.13 -7.22
N LEU A 55 -7.84 -2.37 -5.99
CA LEU A 55 -8.25 -3.53 -5.21
C LEU A 55 -9.78 -3.58 -5.10
N TRP A 56 -10.40 -2.47 -4.70
CA TRP A 56 -11.85 -2.37 -4.66
C TRP A 56 -12.47 -2.66 -6.03
N SER A 57 -11.97 -2.08 -7.13
CA SER A 57 -12.58 -2.24 -8.45
C SER A 57 -12.49 -3.67 -8.98
N GLU A 58 -11.37 -4.36 -8.77
CA GLU A 58 -11.18 -5.75 -9.20
C GLU A 58 -11.99 -6.69 -8.28
N GLY A 59 -11.88 -6.52 -6.96
CA GLY A 59 -12.50 -7.39 -5.97
C GLY A 59 -14.02 -7.28 -5.89
N ARG A 60 -14.61 -6.09 -6.14
CA ARG A 60 -16.08 -5.88 -6.03
C ARG A 60 -16.88 -6.69 -7.04
N THR A 61 -16.24 -7.26 -8.05
CA THR A 61 -16.88 -8.16 -9.02
C THR A 61 -17.22 -9.53 -8.41
N ASN A 62 -16.56 -9.91 -7.30
CA ASN A 62 -16.83 -11.15 -6.59
C ASN A 62 -17.92 -10.98 -5.52
N ALA A 63 -19.02 -11.73 -5.66
CA ALA A 63 -20.16 -11.64 -4.74
C ALA A 63 -19.83 -12.07 -3.30
N LEU A 64 -18.98 -13.09 -3.13
CA LEU A 64 -18.57 -13.61 -1.82
C LEU A 64 -17.56 -12.69 -1.15
N GLY A 65 -16.52 -12.24 -1.88
CA GLY A 65 -15.50 -11.32 -1.37
C GLY A 65 -16.11 -10.04 -0.78
N LYS A 66 -17.13 -9.48 -1.44
CA LYS A 66 -17.87 -8.32 -0.90
C LYS A 66 -18.58 -8.59 0.43
N GLN A 67 -19.07 -9.81 0.69
CA GLN A 67 -19.67 -10.13 1.99
C GLN A 67 -18.60 -10.21 3.07
N ILE A 68 -17.42 -10.71 2.72
CA ILE A 68 -16.29 -10.83 3.65
C ILE A 68 -15.78 -9.43 4.05
N TRP A 69 -15.75 -8.48 3.11
CA TRP A 69 -15.38 -7.09 3.42
C TRP A 69 -16.28 -6.43 4.47
N LYS A 70 -17.56 -6.83 4.56
CA LYS A 70 -18.49 -6.32 5.59
C LYS A 70 -18.10 -6.71 7.02
N LEU A 71 -17.16 -7.66 7.18
CA LEU A 71 -16.60 -8.04 8.47
C LEU A 71 -15.52 -7.06 8.98
N GLY A 72 -15.30 -5.94 8.28
CA GLY A 72 -14.40 -4.87 8.73
C GLY A 72 -13.09 -4.80 7.96
N ILE A 73 -13.00 -5.38 6.76
CA ILE A 73 -11.78 -5.27 5.95
C ILE A 73 -11.75 -3.88 5.30
N CYS A 74 -10.77 -3.06 5.71
CA CYS A 74 -10.51 -1.73 5.17
C CYS A 74 -11.77 -0.87 4.90
N PRO A 75 -12.64 -0.60 5.91
CA PRO A 75 -13.96 0.01 5.67
C PRO A 75 -13.91 1.36 4.95
N SER A 76 -12.90 2.19 5.26
CA SER A 76 -12.58 3.45 4.56
C SER A 76 -12.57 3.32 3.03
N MET A 77 -12.07 2.22 2.46
CA MET A 77 -12.08 1.94 1.02
C MET A 77 -13.24 1.02 0.60
N LEU A 78 -13.41 -0.11 1.29
CA LEU A 78 -14.24 -1.24 0.85
C LEU A 78 -15.68 -1.22 1.38
N GLY A 79 -15.98 -0.34 2.34
CA GLY A 79 -17.34 -0.12 2.81
C GLY A 79 -18.29 0.13 1.65
N ASP A 80 -19.52 -0.37 1.76
CA ASP A 80 -20.55 -0.31 0.72
C ASP A 80 -19.99 -0.60 -0.67
N ALA A 81 -19.38 -1.79 -0.81
CA ALA A 81 -18.59 -2.17 -1.98
C ALA A 81 -19.29 -1.93 -3.32
N ASP A 82 -20.62 -2.05 -3.37
CA ASP A 82 -21.42 -1.84 -4.58
C ASP A 82 -21.82 -0.39 -4.84
N ALA A 83 -21.76 0.49 -3.84
CA ALA A 83 -22.14 1.89 -3.97
C ALA A 83 -21.22 2.64 -4.95
N LEU A 84 -21.86 3.28 -5.94
CA LEU A 84 -21.24 4.05 -7.03
C LEU A 84 -21.72 5.51 -7.05
N ASP A 85 -22.47 5.94 -6.04
CA ASP A 85 -22.89 7.33 -5.91
C ASP A 85 -21.69 8.27 -5.66
N ALA A 86 -21.99 9.57 -5.70
CA ALA A 86 -20.98 10.62 -5.54
C ALA A 86 -20.28 10.56 -4.16
N ALA A 87 -20.98 10.15 -3.10
CA ALA A 87 -20.42 10.06 -1.76
C ALA A 87 -19.42 8.90 -1.65
N ALA A 88 -19.80 7.72 -2.14
CA ALA A 88 -18.93 6.54 -2.18
C ALA A 88 -17.71 6.76 -3.08
N THR A 89 -17.89 7.43 -4.22
CA THR A 89 -16.78 7.81 -5.12
C THR A 89 -15.81 8.77 -4.43
N LYS A 90 -16.33 9.86 -3.84
CA LYS A 90 -15.51 10.83 -3.11
C LYS A 90 -14.74 10.20 -1.95
N ARG A 91 -15.36 9.27 -1.21
CA ARG A 91 -14.70 8.54 -0.13
C ARG A 91 -13.48 7.76 -0.65
N ARG A 92 -13.65 6.94 -1.69
CA ARG A 92 -12.55 6.15 -2.27
C ARG A 92 -11.47 7.02 -2.89
N ASP A 93 -11.83 8.12 -3.53
CA ASP A 93 -10.86 9.10 -4.04
C ASP A 93 -10.06 9.76 -2.93
N THR A 94 -10.69 10.02 -1.78
CA THR A 94 -9.99 10.57 -0.60
C THR A 94 -8.97 9.57 -0.04
N VAL A 95 -9.33 8.28 0.05
CA VAL A 95 -8.37 7.23 0.44
C VAL A 95 -7.24 7.12 -0.58
N GLN A 96 -7.55 7.15 -1.89
CA GLN A 96 -6.54 7.09 -2.94
C GLN A 96 -5.55 8.26 -2.87
N ALA A 97 -6.05 9.47 -2.62
CA ALA A 97 -5.22 10.65 -2.42
C ALA A 97 -4.31 10.50 -1.19
N ARG A 98 -4.84 9.94 -0.10
CA ARG A 98 -4.06 9.64 1.12
C ARG A 98 -2.94 8.63 0.84
N VAL A 99 -3.24 7.54 0.14
CA VAL A 99 -2.25 6.52 -0.26
C VAL A 99 -1.15 7.11 -1.14
N ARG A 100 -1.51 7.93 -2.14
CA ARG A 100 -0.52 8.65 -2.97
C ARG A 100 0.38 9.56 -2.12
N ALA A 101 -0.19 10.26 -1.15
CA ALA A 101 0.58 11.09 -0.23
C ALA A 101 1.54 10.29 0.66
N TYR A 102 1.13 9.11 1.15
CA TYR A 102 2.05 8.19 1.85
C TYR A 102 3.17 7.71 0.94
N ASN A 103 2.88 7.34 -0.30
CA ASN A 103 3.91 6.92 -1.26
C ASN A 103 4.92 8.02 -1.56
N GLU A 104 4.48 9.28 -1.63
CA GLU A 104 5.41 10.41 -1.76
C GLU A 104 6.28 10.57 -0.51
N VAL A 105 5.71 10.42 0.69
CA VAL A 105 6.50 10.40 1.95
C VAL A 105 7.54 9.27 1.93
N LEU A 106 7.14 8.05 1.58
CA LEU A 106 8.03 6.89 1.50
C LEU A 106 9.19 7.16 0.55
N LYS A 107 8.90 7.71 -0.63
CA LYS A 107 9.89 8.10 -1.63
C LYS A 107 10.85 9.17 -1.10
N GLU A 108 10.33 10.28 -0.60
CA GLU A 108 11.14 11.41 -0.14
C GLU A 108 12.04 11.05 1.04
N VAL A 109 11.52 10.31 2.02
CA VAL A 109 12.31 9.88 3.18
C VAL A 109 13.35 8.86 2.78
N CYS A 110 13.00 7.89 1.93
CA CYS A 110 13.97 6.93 1.40
C CYS A 110 15.10 7.62 0.61
N ALA A 111 14.78 8.66 -0.18
CA ALA A 111 15.77 9.41 -0.95
C ALA A 111 16.83 10.14 -0.08
N LYS A 112 16.55 10.39 1.21
CA LYS A 112 17.53 10.94 2.15
C LYS A 112 18.63 9.94 2.55
N ASP A 113 18.38 8.64 2.38
CA ASP A 113 19.30 7.57 2.73
C ASP A 113 19.91 6.92 1.47
N HIS A 114 21.21 7.11 1.26
CA HIS A 114 21.95 6.52 0.13
C HIS A 114 21.92 4.98 0.06
N ARG A 115 21.52 4.28 1.14
CA ARG A 115 21.34 2.82 1.17
C ARG A 115 19.88 2.40 1.00
N CYS A 116 18.97 3.35 0.81
CA CYS A 116 17.57 3.08 0.61
C CYS A 116 17.22 3.15 -0.89
N ARG A 117 16.42 2.18 -1.35
CA ARG A 117 15.87 2.11 -2.70
C ARG A 117 14.35 2.05 -2.62
N PHE A 118 13.70 3.07 -3.15
CA PHE A 118 12.25 3.08 -3.33
C PHE A 118 11.89 2.38 -4.64
N ASP A 119 10.73 1.71 -4.69
CA ASP A 119 10.26 1.02 -5.89
C ASP A 119 9.75 1.94 -7.01
N ASN A 120 9.83 3.27 -6.82
CA ASN A 120 9.34 4.27 -7.75
C ASN A 120 7.86 4.07 -8.12
N ASN A 121 7.03 3.68 -7.14
CA ASN A 121 5.61 3.36 -7.30
C ASN A 121 5.33 2.10 -8.14
N ALA A 122 6.32 1.25 -8.42
CA ALA A 122 6.11 0.07 -9.24
C ALA A 122 5.05 -0.90 -8.66
N VAL A 123 4.94 -1.04 -7.34
CA VAL A 123 3.85 -1.83 -6.72
C VAL A 123 2.51 -1.11 -6.79
N PHE A 124 2.46 0.20 -6.54
CA PHE A 124 1.24 1.00 -6.68
C PHE A 124 0.69 0.98 -8.10
N ASP A 125 1.54 1.09 -9.11
CA ASP A 125 1.16 1.13 -10.52
C ASP A 125 0.91 -0.28 -11.11
N TYR A 126 1.22 -1.34 -10.37
CA TYR A 126 1.02 -2.70 -10.85
C TYR A 126 -0.47 -3.01 -11.04
N ARG A 127 -0.83 -3.33 -12.28
CA ARG A 127 -2.22 -3.63 -12.68
C ARG A 127 -2.63 -5.07 -12.35
N PHE A 128 -2.56 -5.46 -11.08
CA PHE A 128 -3.02 -6.78 -10.63
C PHE A 128 -4.50 -7.02 -10.97
N GLY A 129 -4.87 -8.26 -11.25
CA GLY A 129 -6.26 -8.71 -11.39
C GLY A 129 -6.69 -9.59 -10.23
N THR A 130 -7.84 -10.25 -10.38
CA THR A 130 -8.40 -11.12 -9.33
C THR A 130 -7.52 -12.32 -8.98
N ASP A 131 -6.73 -12.85 -9.93
CA ASP A 131 -5.81 -13.98 -9.69
C ASP A 131 -4.68 -13.62 -8.70
N GLN A 132 -4.34 -12.34 -8.59
CA GLN A 132 -3.35 -11.84 -7.64
C GLN A 132 -3.96 -11.48 -6.29
N LEU A 133 -5.27 -11.64 -6.10
CA LEU A 133 -5.96 -11.45 -4.82
C LEU A 133 -6.28 -12.81 -4.19
N SER A 134 -6.26 -12.87 -2.88
CA SER A 134 -6.63 -14.05 -2.10
C SER A 134 -8.08 -14.44 -2.41
N HIS A 135 -8.32 -15.70 -2.71
CA HIS A 135 -9.68 -16.24 -2.86
C HIS A 135 -10.36 -16.52 -1.51
N TRP A 136 -9.78 -16.04 -0.41
CA TRP A 136 -10.43 -16.06 0.90
C TRP A 136 -11.05 -14.72 1.22
N ASP A 137 -10.38 -13.60 0.98
CA ASP A 137 -10.89 -12.26 1.34
C ASP A 137 -10.99 -11.28 0.17
N TRP A 138 -10.50 -11.65 -1.02
CA TRP A 138 -10.39 -10.78 -2.20
C TRP A 138 -9.73 -9.43 -1.90
N PHE A 139 -8.81 -9.41 -0.93
CA PHE A 139 -8.12 -8.21 -0.46
C PHE A 139 -6.62 -8.42 -0.38
N HIS A 140 -6.16 -9.38 0.43
CA HIS A 140 -4.74 -9.64 0.56
C HIS A 140 -4.18 -10.25 -0.73
N PRO A 141 -2.89 -10.03 -1.05
CA PRO A 141 -2.27 -10.64 -2.21
C PRO A 141 -2.29 -12.18 -2.09
N SER A 142 -2.66 -12.86 -3.18
CA SER A 142 -2.54 -14.31 -3.30
C SER A 142 -1.06 -14.73 -3.33
N ARG A 143 -0.79 -16.04 -3.38
CA ARG A 143 0.58 -16.53 -3.63
C ARG A 143 1.15 -15.97 -4.93
N ASP A 144 0.34 -15.89 -6.00
CA ASP A 144 0.79 -15.27 -7.25
C ASP A 144 0.98 -13.75 -7.07
N GLY A 145 0.06 -13.06 -6.41
CA GLY A 145 0.22 -11.63 -6.10
C GLY A 145 1.50 -11.31 -5.32
N GLN A 146 1.84 -12.11 -4.31
CA GLN A 146 3.11 -11.98 -3.58
C GLN A 146 4.32 -12.26 -4.47
N ALA A 147 4.24 -13.22 -5.39
CA ALA A 147 5.30 -13.47 -6.36
C ALA A 147 5.53 -12.26 -7.28
N ARG A 148 4.47 -11.56 -7.70
CA ARG A 148 4.58 -10.33 -8.51
C ARG A 148 5.23 -9.18 -7.73
N ILE A 149 4.85 -9.00 -6.47
CA ILE A 149 5.50 -8.00 -5.60
C ILE A 149 6.98 -8.34 -5.41
N ALA A 150 7.32 -9.62 -5.21
CA ALA A 150 8.70 -10.07 -5.09
C ALA A 150 9.51 -9.85 -6.38
N GLU A 151 8.91 -10.06 -7.55
CA GLU A 151 9.53 -9.79 -8.85
C GLU A 151 9.83 -8.30 -9.04
N ILE A 152 8.89 -7.42 -8.65
CA ILE A 152 9.11 -5.96 -8.64
C ILE A 152 10.28 -5.61 -7.71
N ALA A 153 10.23 -6.08 -6.47
CA ALA A 153 11.29 -5.82 -5.49
C ALA A 153 12.66 -6.30 -5.99
N TYR A 154 12.72 -7.52 -6.55
CA TYR A 154 13.96 -8.09 -7.09
C TYR A 154 14.57 -7.20 -8.18
N ARG A 155 13.76 -6.72 -9.12
CA ARG A 155 14.23 -5.80 -10.18
C ARG A 155 14.79 -4.50 -9.60
N THR A 156 14.14 -3.92 -8.59
CA THR A 156 14.60 -2.67 -7.96
C THR A 156 15.89 -2.86 -7.17
N VAL A 157 16.01 -3.92 -6.37
CA VAL A 157 17.20 -4.15 -5.53
C VAL A 157 18.42 -4.61 -6.33
N THR A 158 18.21 -5.24 -7.49
CA THR A 158 19.31 -5.68 -8.37
C THR A 158 19.64 -4.68 -9.48
N ALA A 159 18.86 -3.59 -9.62
CA ALA A 159 19.12 -2.56 -10.62
C ALA A 159 20.52 -1.95 -10.46
N LYS A 160 21.22 -1.76 -11.59
CA LYS A 160 22.57 -1.18 -11.62
C LYS A 160 22.60 0.24 -11.05
N THR A 161 21.54 1.00 -11.31
CA THR A 161 21.32 2.34 -10.78
C THR A 161 20.06 2.32 -9.89
N PRO A 162 20.12 2.92 -8.68
CA PRO A 162 18.94 3.14 -7.85
C PRO A 162 17.86 3.97 -8.55
#